data_AF-A0AAX3PQM8-F1
#
_entry.id   AF-A0AAX3PQM8-F1
#
_cell.length_a   1.000
_cell.length_b   1.000
_cell.length_c   1.000
_cell.angle_alpha   90.00
_cell.angle_beta   90.00
_cell.angle_gamma   90.00
#
_symmetry.space_group_name_H-M   'P 1'
#
loop_
_entity.id
_entity.type
_entity.pdbx_description
1 polymer ?
#
loop_
_entity_poly.entity_id
_entity_poly.type
_entity_poly.pdbx_seq_one_letter_code
_entity_poly.pdbx_strand_id
1 'polypeptide(L)'
;MSDYGVCEEDTCGRNGCQGTIVKDTDAQGCSCHISAPCSYCHCEVQCDTCDWKSRAEIEPAQQSPVEPSDWYKELKKKREEFLSQLNDRSVEFDKVEYRTESHSNSSMKKIGAYPRGMDRTQLRKEIDGTFGGRFEWITENRFSFIAYTD
;
A
#
# COMPACT_ATOMS: atom_id res chain seq x y z
N MET A 1 14.76 10.71 -36.85
CA MET A 1 13.45 10.05 -37.02
C MET A 1 13.76 8.58 -37.22
N SER A 2 13.15 7.69 -36.45
CA SER A 2 13.45 6.25 -36.54
C SER A 2 12.89 5.70 -37.85
N ASP A 3 13.67 4.92 -38.60
CA ASP A 3 13.28 4.30 -39.88
C ASP A 3 12.32 3.09 -39.70
N TYR A 4 11.69 2.97 -38.54
CA TYR A 4 10.89 1.80 -38.13
C TYR A 4 9.51 2.23 -37.68
N GLY A 5 8.49 1.42 -38.00
CA GLY A 5 7.11 1.65 -37.57
C GLY A 5 6.95 1.61 -36.05
N VAL A 6 6.10 2.48 -35.51
CA VAL A 6 5.88 2.63 -34.06
C VAL A 6 4.40 2.68 -33.68
N CYS A 7 3.51 2.93 -34.63
CA CYS A 7 2.07 2.98 -34.46
C CYS A 7 1.39 1.80 -35.15
N GLU A 8 0.14 1.50 -34.75
CA GLU A 8 -0.71 0.53 -35.45
C GLU A 8 -0.78 0.86 -36.95
N GLU A 9 -0.79 -0.17 -37.79
CA GLU A 9 -0.78 -0.09 -39.26
C GLU A 9 0.56 0.36 -39.90
N ASP A 10 1.55 0.80 -39.12
CA ASP A 10 2.88 1.09 -39.67
C ASP A 10 3.58 -0.18 -40.16
N THR A 11 4.46 -0.04 -41.14
CA THR A 11 5.41 -1.10 -41.52
C THR A 11 6.53 -1.22 -40.50
N CYS A 12 6.82 -2.42 -40.00
CA CYS A 12 7.79 -2.66 -38.94
C CYS A 12 9.20 -2.15 -39.27
N GLY A 13 9.79 -2.57 -40.39
CA GLY A 13 11.12 -2.16 -40.87
C GLY A 13 12.31 -2.70 -40.06
N ARG A 14 12.12 -3.22 -38.84
CA ARG A 14 13.19 -3.70 -37.96
C ARG A 14 13.84 -4.96 -38.54
N ASN A 15 15.17 -4.98 -38.65
CA ASN A 15 15.93 -6.08 -39.24
C ASN A 15 15.46 -6.46 -40.67
N GLY A 16 14.93 -5.51 -41.44
CA GLY A 16 14.36 -5.77 -42.77
C GLY A 16 12.98 -6.45 -42.76
N CYS A 17 12.31 -6.51 -41.60
CA CYS A 17 10.96 -7.06 -41.47
C CYS A 17 9.93 -6.18 -42.20
N GLN A 18 9.10 -6.82 -43.04
CA GLN A 18 7.99 -6.18 -43.76
C GLN A 18 6.63 -6.40 -43.09
N GLY A 19 6.62 -6.85 -41.83
CA GLY A 19 5.40 -7.07 -41.05
C GLY A 19 4.69 -5.77 -40.69
N THR A 20 3.46 -5.90 -40.23
CA THR A 20 2.60 -4.77 -39.83
C THR A 20 2.58 -4.67 -38.31
N ILE A 21 2.61 -3.44 -37.80
CA ILE A 21 2.44 -3.18 -36.37
C ILE A 21 0.95 -3.29 -36.01
N VAL A 22 0.65 -4.13 -35.01
CA VAL A 22 -0.70 -4.41 -34.50
C VAL A 22 -0.76 -4.18 -32.99
N LYS A 23 -1.95 -4.03 -32.41
CA LYS A 23 -2.11 -3.96 -30.96
C LYS A 23 -1.60 -5.21 -30.24
N ASP A 24 -0.99 -5.03 -29.08
CA ASP A 24 -0.63 -6.14 -28.16
C ASP A 24 -1.82 -6.53 -27.26
N THR A 25 -3.01 -6.61 -27.84
CA THR A 25 -4.22 -7.07 -27.17
C THR A 25 -5.25 -7.57 -28.18
N ASP A 26 -6.01 -8.59 -27.79
CA ASP A 26 -7.19 -9.10 -28.49
C ASP A 26 -8.50 -8.46 -27.99
N ALA A 27 -8.42 -7.51 -27.05
CA ALA A 27 -9.58 -6.82 -26.52
C ALA A 27 -10.33 -6.10 -27.65
N GLN A 28 -11.66 -6.22 -27.66
CA GLN A 28 -12.52 -5.58 -28.67
C GLN A 28 -13.28 -4.36 -28.14
N GLY A 29 -13.09 -3.99 -26.86
CA GLY A 29 -13.82 -2.88 -26.25
C GLY A 29 -13.17 -2.31 -24.99
N CYS A 30 -13.43 -1.04 -24.73
CA CYS A 30 -12.91 -0.30 -23.58
C CYS A 30 -13.68 -0.60 -22.29
N SER A 31 -12.93 -0.90 -21.22
CA SER A 31 -13.45 -1.15 -19.86
C SER A 31 -12.76 -0.27 -18.82
N CYS A 32 -12.24 0.91 -19.19
CA CYS A 32 -11.51 1.81 -18.29
C CYS A 32 -12.27 2.18 -17.02
N HIS A 33 -13.61 2.18 -17.04
CA HIS A 33 -14.42 2.42 -15.85
C HIS A 33 -14.36 1.29 -14.81
N ILE A 34 -14.03 0.06 -15.22
CA ILE A 34 -13.95 -1.11 -14.34
C ILE A 34 -12.49 -1.40 -13.97
N SER A 35 -11.56 -1.18 -14.91
CA SER A 35 -10.14 -1.46 -14.71
C SER A 35 -9.30 -0.52 -15.55
N ALA A 36 -8.84 0.58 -14.94
CA ALA A 36 -7.91 1.52 -15.58
C ALA A 36 -6.45 1.19 -15.18
N PRO A 37 -5.48 1.21 -16.12
CA PRO A 37 -5.68 1.23 -17.57
C PRO A 37 -6.27 -0.10 -18.09
N CYS A 38 -7.25 -0.06 -19.01
CA CYS A 38 -7.85 -1.29 -19.55
C CYS A 38 -7.04 -1.84 -20.72
N SER A 39 -7.14 -3.14 -20.97
CA SER A 39 -6.40 -3.83 -22.03
C SER A 39 -6.60 -3.21 -23.41
N TYR A 40 -7.80 -2.73 -23.74
CA TYR A 40 -8.12 -2.11 -25.04
C TYR A 40 -7.50 -0.73 -25.27
N CYS A 41 -7.45 0.09 -24.21
CA CYS A 41 -6.93 1.45 -24.26
C CYS A 41 -5.41 1.50 -24.02
N HIS A 42 -4.78 0.35 -23.81
CA HIS A 42 -3.34 0.28 -23.69
C HIS A 42 -2.68 0.57 -25.05
N CYS A 43 -1.67 1.44 -25.06
CA CYS A 43 -1.02 1.89 -26.29
C CYS A 43 0.12 0.96 -26.75
N GLU A 44 0.21 -0.24 -26.19
CA GLU A 44 1.25 -1.18 -26.57
C GLU A 44 0.91 -1.89 -27.88
N VAL A 45 1.90 -1.92 -28.76
CA VAL A 45 1.87 -2.54 -30.07
C VAL A 45 2.98 -3.60 -30.21
N GLN A 46 2.82 -4.51 -31.17
CA GLN A 46 3.79 -5.53 -31.55
C GLN A 46 3.80 -5.71 -33.07
N CYS A 47 4.87 -6.32 -33.60
CA CYS A 47 4.90 -6.74 -35.00
C CYS A 47 4.16 -8.09 -35.14
N ASP A 48 3.36 -8.25 -36.19
CA ASP A 48 2.67 -9.50 -36.50
C ASP A 48 3.60 -10.61 -37.04
N THR A 49 4.80 -10.24 -37.49
CA THR A 49 5.71 -11.11 -38.24
C THR A 49 7.02 -11.39 -37.49
N CYS A 50 7.51 -10.44 -36.69
CA CYS A 50 8.74 -10.61 -35.90
C CYS A 50 8.46 -10.44 -34.42
N ASP A 51 9.41 -10.86 -33.57
CA ASP A 51 9.25 -10.86 -32.11
C ASP A 51 9.33 -9.46 -31.46
N TRP A 52 9.24 -8.38 -32.24
CA TRP A 52 9.30 -7.03 -31.71
C TRP A 52 8.00 -6.64 -30.99
N LYS A 53 8.14 -6.08 -29.78
CA LYS A 53 7.05 -5.58 -28.95
C LYS A 53 7.44 -4.25 -28.32
N SER A 54 6.58 -3.24 -28.43
CA SER A 54 6.79 -1.93 -27.79
C SER A 54 7.01 -2.05 -26.28
N ARG A 55 6.30 -2.97 -25.59
CA ARG A 55 6.49 -3.23 -24.16
C ARG A 55 7.93 -3.60 -23.78
N ALA A 56 8.66 -4.29 -24.67
CA ALA A 56 10.05 -4.67 -24.40
C ALA A 56 11.00 -3.45 -24.44
N GLU A 57 10.58 -2.34 -25.04
CA GLU A 57 11.32 -1.07 -25.09
C GLU A 57 10.87 -0.09 -24.01
N ILE A 58 9.70 -0.31 -23.41
CA ILE A 58 9.27 0.42 -22.22
C ILE A 58 10.07 -0.12 -21.04
N GLU A 59 11.23 0.48 -20.76
CA GLU A 59 11.83 0.32 -19.45
C GLU A 59 10.79 0.76 -18.42
N PRO A 60 10.38 -0.11 -17.46
CA PRO A 60 9.53 0.35 -16.37
C PRO A 60 10.31 1.49 -15.72
N ALA A 61 9.76 2.70 -15.82
CA ALA A 61 10.41 3.88 -15.27
C ALA A 61 10.84 3.51 -13.86
N GLN A 62 12.15 3.39 -13.64
CA GLN A 62 12.67 3.04 -12.34
C GLN A 62 12.19 4.17 -11.45
N GLN A 63 11.15 3.91 -10.66
CA GLN A 63 10.73 4.83 -9.63
C GLN A 63 11.93 4.87 -8.69
N SER A 64 12.77 5.88 -8.89
CA SER A 64 13.86 6.17 -7.97
C SER A 64 13.19 6.31 -6.62
N PRO A 65 13.63 5.56 -5.59
CA PRO A 65 13.03 5.66 -4.27
C PRO A 65 12.97 7.15 -3.91
N VAL A 66 11.76 7.69 -3.82
CA VAL A 66 11.61 9.08 -3.43
C VAL A 66 12.02 9.14 -1.97
N GLU A 67 13.00 9.99 -1.68
CA GLU A 67 13.43 10.21 -0.30
C GLU A 67 12.19 10.54 0.55
N PRO A 68 11.97 9.84 1.68
CA PRO A 68 10.82 10.12 2.52
C PRO A 68 10.88 11.57 3.01
N SER A 69 9.73 12.24 3.01
CA SER A 69 9.61 13.59 3.53
C SER A 69 10.04 13.68 5.00
N ASP A 70 10.47 14.86 5.43
CA ASP A 70 10.88 15.09 6.83
C ASP A 70 9.74 14.77 7.80
N TRP A 71 8.51 15.12 7.45
CA TRP A 71 7.31 14.75 8.22
C TRP A 71 7.20 13.23 8.43
N TYR A 72 7.46 12.43 7.40
CA TYR A 72 7.41 10.97 7.51
C TYR A 72 8.54 10.43 8.39
N LYS A 73 9.74 11.00 8.27
CA LYS A 73 10.90 10.66 9.11
C LYS A 73 10.61 10.95 10.59
N GLU A 74 10.03 12.11 10.89
CA GLU A 74 9.60 12.47 12.26
C GLU A 74 8.50 11.56 12.80
N LEU A 75 7.49 11.26 11.98
CA LEU A 75 6.41 10.34 12.37
C LEU A 75 6.96 8.95 12.72
N LYS A 76 7.89 8.45 11.91
CA LYS A 76 8.55 7.15 12.14
C LYS A 76 9.37 7.18 13.43
N LYS A 77 10.15 8.23 13.66
CA LYS A 77 10.92 8.42 14.89
C LYS A 77 10.02 8.42 16.14
N LYS A 78 8.93 9.19 16.13
CA LYS A 78 7.95 9.21 17.23
C LYS A 78 7.34 7.84 17.49
N ARG A 79 7.06 7.06 16.44
CA ARG A 79 6.54 5.69 16.55
C ARG A 79 7.56 4.76 17.23
N GLU A 80 8.83 4.88 16.86
CA GLU A 80 9.92 4.08 17.45
C GLU A 80 10.17 4.46 18.92
N GLU A 81 10.14 5.75 19.25
CA GLU A 81 10.25 6.24 20.63
C GLU A 81 9.11 5.70 21.51
N PHE A 82 7.85 5.80 21.04
CA PHE A 82 6.70 5.26 21.76
C PHE A 82 6.81 3.74 21.97
N LEU A 83 7.31 3.00 20.98
CA LEU A 83 7.56 1.57 21.13
C LEU A 83 8.62 1.25 22.16
N SER A 84 9.71 2.01 22.17
CA SER A 84 10.75 1.87 23.18
C SER A 84 10.20 2.11 24.58
N GLN A 85 9.36 3.14 24.75
CA GLN A 85 8.70 3.45 26.02
C GLN A 85 7.71 2.36 26.44
N LEU A 86 6.96 1.77 25.50
CA LEU A 86 6.05 0.66 25.80
C LEU A 86 6.77 -0.59 26.29
N ASN A 87 7.92 -0.90 25.69
CA ASN A 87 8.73 -2.07 26.04
C ASN A 87 9.51 -1.87 27.34
N ASP A 88 9.77 -0.63 27.74
CA ASP A 88 10.36 -0.30 29.03
C ASP A 88 9.28 -0.29 30.12
N ARG A 89 9.43 -1.17 31.12
CA ARG A 89 8.48 -1.29 32.24
C ARG A 89 8.68 -0.21 33.31
N SER A 90 9.79 0.52 33.28
CA SER A 90 10.07 1.63 34.18
C SER A 90 9.39 2.94 33.76
N VAL A 91 8.98 3.03 32.50
CA VAL A 91 8.30 4.21 31.96
C VAL A 91 6.85 4.22 32.42
N GLU A 92 6.47 5.30 33.09
CA GLU A 92 5.08 5.58 33.46
C GLU A 92 4.44 6.54 32.46
N PHE A 93 3.14 6.36 32.25
CA PHE A 93 2.37 7.16 31.31
C PHE A 93 1.33 7.98 32.08
N ASP A 94 1.24 9.28 31.79
CA ASP A 94 0.30 10.19 32.46
C ASP A 94 -1.11 10.15 31.88
N LYS A 95 -1.26 9.58 30.67
CA LYS A 95 -2.53 9.41 29.97
C LYS A 95 -2.57 8.07 29.24
N VAL A 96 -3.75 7.68 28.77
CA VAL A 96 -3.88 6.51 27.90
C VAL A 96 -3.23 6.83 26.56
N GLU A 97 -2.22 6.05 26.19
CA GLU A 97 -1.57 6.14 24.89
C GLU A 97 -1.52 4.75 24.26
N TYR A 98 -1.91 4.67 23.00
CA TYR A 98 -1.87 3.42 22.27
C TYR A 98 -1.63 3.67 20.79
N ARG A 99 -1.07 2.65 20.15
CA ARG A 99 -1.01 2.56 18.69
C ARG A 99 -2.00 1.52 18.21
N THR A 100 -2.48 1.71 16.98
CA THR A 100 -3.33 0.73 16.31
C THR A 100 -2.49 -0.02 15.28
N GLU A 101 -2.64 -1.34 15.27
CA GLU A 101 -2.01 -2.26 14.34
C GLU A 101 -3.08 -3.08 13.61
N SER A 102 -2.78 -3.45 12.38
CA SER A 102 -3.61 -4.38 11.63
C SER A 102 -3.67 -5.73 12.34
N HIS A 103 -4.86 -6.34 12.38
CA HIS A 103 -5.05 -7.66 12.99
C HIS A 103 -5.78 -8.62 12.03
N SER A 104 -7.05 -8.36 11.73
CA SER A 104 -7.81 -9.12 10.73
C SER A 104 -8.61 -8.17 9.84
N ASN A 105 -9.32 -8.73 8.86
CA ASN A 105 -10.24 -7.99 8.00
C ASN A 105 -11.39 -7.29 8.75
N SER A 106 -11.77 -7.79 9.94
CA SER A 106 -12.89 -7.27 10.75
C SER A 106 -12.45 -6.82 12.14
N SER A 107 -11.14 -6.59 12.36
CA SER A 107 -10.64 -6.13 13.65
C SER A 107 -9.26 -5.48 13.57
N MET A 108 -8.98 -4.62 14.55
CA MET A 108 -7.70 -3.95 14.74
C MET A 108 -7.16 -4.25 16.14
N LYS A 109 -5.84 -4.28 16.28
CA LYS A 109 -5.18 -4.45 17.58
C LYS A 109 -4.68 -3.10 18.09
N LYS A 110 -5.13 -2.69 19.27
CA LYS A 110 -4.63 -1.53 20.02
C LYS A 110 -3.64 -2.01 21.07
N ILE A 111 -2.39 -1.58 20.98
CA ILE A 111 -1.34 -1.88 21.95
C ILE A 111 -0.90 -0.59 22.61
N GLY A 112 -0.92 -0.54 23.93
CA GLY A 112 -0.69 0.72 24.64
C GLY A 112 -0.41 0.60 26.12
N ALA A 113 -0.31 1.78 26.72
CA ALA A 113 -0.11 2.01 28.13
C ALA A 113 -1.17 2.96 28.68
N TYR A 114 -1.35 2.91 30.00
CA TYR A 114 -2.24 3.80 30.72
C TYR A 114 -1.70 4.07 32.13
N PRO A 115 -2.16 5.13 32.80
CA PRO A 115 -1.68 5.50 34.13
C PRO A 115 -1.93 4.41 35.17
N ARG A 116 -0.95 4.15 36.03
CA ARG A 116 -1.11 3.20 37.15
C ARG A 116 -2.29 3.62 38.03
N GLY A 117 -3.13 2.64 38.36
CA GLY A 117 -4.32 2.85 39.19
C GLY A 117 -5.56 3.32 38.45
N MET A 118 -5.49 3.55 37.13
CA MET A 118 -6.68 3.77 36.31
C MET A 118 -7.58 2.53 36.30
N ASP A 119 -8.89 2.73 36.49
CA ASP A 119 -9.84 1.63 36.46
C ASP A 119 -10.05 1.10 35.04
N ARG A 120 -10.30 -0.21 34.92
CA ARG A 120 -10.54 -0.87 33.64
C ARG A 120 -11.73 -0.27 32.91
N THR A 121 -12.76 0.20 33.61
CA THR A 121 -13.92 0.85 32.99
C THR A 121 -13.55 2.20 32.38
N GLN A 122 -12.65 2.94 33.03
CA GLN A 122 -12.13 4.20 32.49
C GLN A 122 -11.28 3.95 31.25
N LEU A 123 -10.37 2.96 31.32
CA LEU A 123 -9.59 2.55 30.16
C LEU A 123 -10.48 2.13 28.99
N ARG A 124 -11.54 1.35 29.26
CA ARG A 124 -12.53 0.94 28.24
C ARG A 124 -13.19 2.14 27.55
N LYS A 125 -13.55 3.19 28.28
CA LYS A 125 -14.14 4.39 27.68
C LYS A 125 -13.20 5.09 26.68
N GLU A 126 -11.89 5.02 26.91
CA GLU A 126 -10.87 5.61 26.03
C GLU A 126 -10.57 4.72 24.81
N ILE A 127 -10.61 3.39 24.98
CA ILE A 127 -10.17 2.46 23.92
C ILE A 127 -11.32 1.79 23.16
N ASP A 128 -12.53 1.67 23.71
CA ASP A 128 -13.67 1.07 23.03
C ASP A 128 -14.07 1.98 21.85
N GLY A 129 -14.13 1.41 20.65
CA GLY A 129 -14.73 2.06 19.49
C GLY A 129 -16.23 1.78 19.42
N THR A 130 -16.84 2.10 18.28
CA THR A 130 -18.27 1.91 18.02
C THR A 130 -18.76 0.48 18.30
N PHE A 131 -17.99 -0.54 17.92
CA PHE A 131 -18.34 -1.95 18.10
C PHE A 131 -17.72 -2.57 19.37
N GLY A 132 -17.03 -1.77 20.17
CA GLY A 132 -16.27 -2.25 21.33
C GLY A 132 -15.14 -3.22 20.94
N GLY A 133 -14.94 -4.22 21.80
CA GLY A 133 -13.87 -5.19 21.62
C GLY A 133 -13.55 -5.97 22.90
N ARG A 134 -12.39 -6.62 22.89
CA ARG A 134 -11.89 -7.45 24.00
C ARG A 134 -10.42 -7.22 24.28
N PHE A 135 -10.03 -7.34 25.55
CA PHE A 135 -8.62 -7.39 25.91
C PHE A 135 -8.04 -8.75 25.53
N GLU A 136 -6.93 -8.76 24.81
CA GLU A 136 -6.08 -9.94 24.62
C GLU A 136 -5.24 -10.17 25.88
N TRP A 137 -4.68 -9.10 26.44
CA TRP A 137 -4.04 -9.08 27.74
C TRP A 137 -4.09 -7.68 28.36
N ILE A 138 -3.98 -7.60 29.68
CA ILE A 138 -3.94 -6.36 30.46
C ILE A 138 -3.04 -6.56 31.68
N THR A 139 -2.23 -5.57 32.02
CA THR A 139 -1.35 -5.57 33.20
C THR A 139 -1.73 -4.43 34.15
N GLU A 140 -0.81 -3.93 34.97
CA GLU A 140 -1.05 -2.77 35.85
C GLU A 140 -1.11 -1.44 35.08
N ASN A 141 -0.41 -1.33 33.95
CA ASN A 141 -0.23 -0.09 33.19
C ASN A 141 0.00 -0.31 31.68
N ARG A 142 -0.23 -1.53 31.16
CA ARG A 142 -0.11 -1.88 29.73
C ARG A 142 -1.26 -2.77 29.30
N PHE A 143 -1.57 -2.75 28.00
CA PHE A 143 -2.62 -3.60 27.44
C PHE A 143 -2.41 -3.94 25.96
N SER A 144 -3.05 -5.03 25.53
CA SER A 144 -3.40 -5.33 24.14
C SER A 144 -4.91 -5.54 24.06
N PHE A 145 -5.55 -4.83 23.14
CA PHE A 145 -6.99 -4.83 22.96
C PHE A 145 -7.33 -5.05 21.49
N ILE A 146 -8.23 -5.99 21.21
CA ILE A 146 -8.76 -6.25 19.88
C ILE A 146 -10.06 -5.46 19.76
N ALA A 147 -10.02 -4.38 18.97
CA ALA A 147 -11.18 -3.57 18.62
C ALA A 147 -11.85 -4.15 17.37
N TYR A 148 -13.16 -4.33 17.41
CA TYR A 148 -13.91 -4.81 16.25
C TYR A 148 -14.20 -3.66 15.27
N THR A 149 -14.10 -3.95 13.99
CA THR A 149 -14.41 -3.03 12.88
C THR A 149 -15.43 -3.67 11.94
N ASP A 150 -15.95 -2.87 11.01
CA ASP A 150 -16.81 -3.38 9.95
C ASP A 150 -16.06 -4.28 8.97
#